data_AF-X8E8U2-F1
#
_entry.id   AF-X8E8U2-F1
#
_cell.length_a   1.000
_cell.length_b   1.000
_cell.length_c   1.000
_cell.angle_alpha   90.00
_cell.angle_beta   90.00
_cell.angle_gamma   90.00
#
_symmetry.space_group_name_H-M   'P 1'
#
loop_
_entity.id
_entity.type
_entity.pdbx_description
1 polymer ?
#
loop_
_entity_poly.entity_id
_entity_poly.type
_entity_poly.pdbx_seq_one_letter_code
_entity_poly.pdbx_strand_id
1 'polypeptide(L)'
;MRGTLVVAACVLGPGRLESLAALDDSKKLTEKAREKLFPAIRRYALAYHIVYIPPSEVDRRGVHVANIEGMRRAVAGLSVRPGMC
;
A
#
# COMPACT_ATOMS: atom_id res chain seq x y z
N MET A 1 11.12 0.21 -20.01
CA MET A 1 9.82 0.78 -19.60
C MET A 1 9.80 0.84 -18.08
N ARG A 2 9.62 2.03 -17.50
CA ARG A 2 9.41 2.14 -16.05
C ARG A 2 7.99 1.68 -15.75
N GLY A 3 7.85 0.67 -14.89
CA GLY A 3 6.54 0.11 -14.54
C GLY A 3 5.73 1.08 -13.69
N THR A 4 4.40 0.95 -13.74
CA THR A 4 3.47 1.70 -12.89
C THR A 4 3.86 1.57 -11.43
N LEU A 5 4.03 2.70 -10.74
CA LEU A 5 4.26 2.70 -9.30
C LEU A 5 2.92 2.49 -8.61
N VAL A 6 2.83 1.47 -7.76
CA VAL A 6 1.61 1.18 -7.02
C VAL A 6 1.89 1.27 -5.54
N VAL A 7 1.12 2.10 -4.84
CA VAL A 7 1.24 2.30 -3.39
C VAL A 7 -0.07 1.86 -2.74
N ALA A 8 0.01 1.17 -1.61
CA ALA A 8 -1.16 0.74 -0.85
C ALA A 8 -0.98 1.05 0.63
N ALA A 9 -2.08 1.39 1.30
CA ALA A 9 -2.14 1.51 2.74
C ALA A 9 -3.21 0.55 3.27
N CYS A 10 -2.99 -0.02 4.45
CA CYS A 10 -3.98 -0.85 5.13
C CYS A 10 -3.96 -0.58 6.63
N VAL A 11 -5.13 -0.65 7.25
CA VAL A 11 -5.33 -0.58 8.70
C VAL A 11 -5.60 -1.99 9.18
N LEU A 12 -4.75 -2.50 10.07
CA LEU A 12 -4.93 -3.80 10.72
C LEU A 12 -5.56 -3.56 12.10
N GLY A 13 -6.44 -4.48 12.51
CA GLY A 13 -6.99 -4.45 13.87
C GLY A 13 -5.98 -4.94 14.92
N PRO A 14 -6.23 -4.65 16.21
CA PRO A 14 -5.36 -5.07 17.31
C PRO A 14 -5.18 -6.60 17.32
N GLY A 15 -3.96 -7.06 17.59
CA GLY A 15 -3.61 -8.49 17.66
C GLY A 15 -3.41 -9.20 16.32
N ARG A 16 -3.46 -8.49 15.18
CA ARG A 16 -3.33 -9.10 13.84
C ARG A 16 -2.00 -8.83 13.14
N LEU A 17 -1.07 -8.15 13.80
CA LEU A 17 0.25 -7.82 13.27
C LEU A 17 1.13 -9.07 13.05
N GLU A 18 1.06 -10.06 13.93
CA GLU A 18 1.84 -11.30 13.82
C GLU A 18 1.49 -12.10 12.56
N SER A 19 0.21 -12.13 12.16
CA SER A 19 -0.25 -12.81 10.94
C SER A 19 0.16 -12.10 9.65
N LEU A 20 0.56 -10.82 9.74
CA LEU A 20 0.99 -10.01 8.60
C LEU A 20 2.46 -9.60 8.68
N ALA A 21 3.29 -10.23 9.53
CA ALA A 21 4.73 -9.98 9.60
C ALA A 21 5.44 -10.16 8.24
N ALA A 22 4.88 -11.00 7.35
CA ALA A 22 5.33 -11.16 5.97
C ALA A 22 5.14 -9.91 5.07
N LEU A 23 4.43 -8.86 5.51
CA LEU A 23 4.33 -7.57 4.81
C LEU A 23 5.53 -6.65 5.04
N ASP A 24 6.38 -6.92 6.03
CA ASP A 24 7.44 -5.99 6.46
C ASP A 24 8.62 -5.91 5.46
N ASP A 25 8.83 -6.94 4.63
CA ASP A 25 9.87 -6.91 3.60
C ASP A 25 9.40 -6.22 2.31
N SER A 26 9.24 -4.90 2.44
CA SER A 26 8.65 -3.97 1.47
C SER A 26 9.45 -3.73 0.18
N LYS A 27 10.61 -4.40 -0.03
CA LYS A 27 11.45 -4.13 -1.22
C LYS A 27 11.11 -4.95 -2.47
N LYS A 28 10.18 -5.91 -2.41
CA LYS A 28 9.84 -6.77 -3.55
C LYS A 28 8.36 -7.12 -3.68
N LEU A 29 7.47 -6.13 -3.59
CA LEU A 29 6.06 -6.33 -3.96
C LEU A 29 5.88 -6.37 -5.49
N THR A 30 6.37 -7.45 -6.08
CA THR A 30 6.03 -7.88 -7.44
C THR A 30 4.53 -8.15 -7.54
N GLU A 31 3.98 -8.14 -8.75
CA GLU A 31 2.56 -8.46 -9.02
C GLU A 31 2.09 -9.75 -8.32
N LYS A 32 2.94 -10.78 -8.29
CA LYS A 32 2.70 -12.04 -7.58
C LYS A 32 2.61 -11.92 -6.07
N ALA A 33 3.39 -11.03 -5.45
CA ALA A 33 3.31 -10.81 -4.01
C ALA A 33 2.01 -10.07 -3.64
N ARG A 34 1.53 -9.19 -4.53
CA ARG A 34 0.23 -8.50 -4.38
C ARG A 34 -0.94 -9.49 -4.41
N GLU A 35 -0.96 -10.41 -5.36
CA GLU A 35 -2.01 -11.44 -5.45
C GLU A 35 -2.05 -12.36 -4.22
N LYS A 36 -0.89 -12.67 -3.63
CA LYS A 36 -0.82 -13.48 -2.41
C LYS A 36 -1.26 -12.72 -1.16
N LEU A 37 -0.96 -11.43 -1.08
CA LEU A 37 -1.30 -10.61 0.08
C LEU A 37 -2.73 -10.08 0.04
N PHE A 38 -3.33 -9.90 -1.15
CA PHE A 38 -4.67 -9.35 -1.29
C PHE A 38 -5.76 -10.15 -0.54
N PRO A 39 -5.78 -11.49 -0.56
CA PRO A 39 -6.71 -12.28 0.25
C PRO A 39 -6.48 -12.10 1.76
N ALA A 40 -5.23 -12.04 2.21
CA ALA A 40 -4.89 -11.85 3.61
C ALA A 40 -5.29 -10.45 4.11
N ILE A 41 -5.02 -9.41 3.31
CA ILE A 41 -5.43 -8.03 3.60
C ILE A 41 -6.96 -7.94 3.62
N ARG A 42 -7.68 -8.50 2.64
CA ARG A 42 -9.16 -8.50 2.68
C ARG A 42 -9.74 -9.21 3.89
N ARG A 43 -9.08 -10.25 4.38
CA ARG A 43 -9.56 -11.06 5.52
C ARG A 43 -9.30 -10.38 6.87
N TYR A 44 -8.20 -9.65 6.99
CA TYR A 44 -7.73 -9.16 8.30
C TYR A 44 -7.65 -7.63 8.41
N ALA A 45 -7.70 -6.87 7.31
CA ALA A 45 -7.66 -5.42 7.36
C ALA A 45 -9.04 -4.84 7.70
N LEU A 46 -9.05 -3.83 8.57
CA LEU A 46 -10.22 -2.99 8.86
C LEU A 46 -10.52 -2.03 7.70
N ALA A 47 -9.46 -1.55 7.04
CA ALA A 47 -9.56 -0.73 5.84
C ALA A 47 -8.31 -0.90 4.99
N TYR A 48 -8.44 -0.71 3.68
CA TYR A 48 -7.29 -0.62 2.79
C TYR A 48 -7.61 0.31 1.61
N HIS A 49 -6.57 0.92 1.05
CA HIS A 49 -6.70 1.79 -0.12
C HIS A 49 -5.47 1.65 -1.01
N ILE A 50 -5.67 1.67 -2.33
CA ILE A 50 -4.63 1.44 -3.34
C ILE A 50 -4.58 2.64 -4.28
N VAL A 51 -3.38 3.12 -4.55
CA VAL A 51 -3.10 4.25 -5.45
C VAL A 51 -2.17 3.77 -6.56
N TYR A 52 -2.60 4.04 -7.80
CA TYR A 52 -1.82 3.76 -9.00
C TYR A 52 -1.24 5.07 -9.50
N ILE A 53 0.08 5.13 -9.66
CA ILE A 53 0.80 6.29 -10.19
C ILE A 53 1.38 5.90 -11.54
N PRO A 54 0.91 6.52 -12.64
CA PRO A 54 1.37 6.18 -13.97
C PRO A 54 2.85 6.51 -14.13
N PRO A 55 3.60 5.77 -14.98
CA PRO A 55 5.01 6.02 -15.21
C PRO A 55 5.33 7.46 -15.64
N SER A 56 4.43 8.08 -16.42
CA SER A 56 4.55 9.47 -16.83
C SER A 56 4.55 10.46 -15.66
N GLU A 57 3.79 10.19 -14.59
CA GLU A 57 3.80 11.01 -13.38
C GLU A 57 5.08 10.77 -12.55
N VAL A 58 5.55 9.52 -12.49
CA VAL A 58 6.81 9.15 -11.82
C VAL A 58 8.00 9.80 -12.53
N ASP A 59 8.03 9.77 -13.86
CA ASP A 59 9.12 10.35 -14.65
C ASP A 59 9.12 11.88 -14.57
N ARG A 60 7.94 12.50 -14.48
CA ARG A 60 7.82 13.97 -14.30
C ARG A 60 8.21 14.45 -12.90
N ARG A 61 7.87 13.70 -11.84
CA ARG A 61 8.07 14.12 -10.44
C ARG A 61 9.32 13.54 -9.78
N GLY A 62 9.87 12.46 -10.35
CA GLY A 62 10.89 11.64 -9.71
C GLY A 62 10.29 10.58 -8.79
N VAL A 63 10.97 9.43 -8.70
CA VAL A 63 10.50 8.25 -7.96
C VAL A 63 10.31 8.53 -6.46
N HIS A 64 11.19 9.31 -5.83
CA HIS A 64 11.06 9.65 -4.41
C HIS A 64 9.82 10.51 -4.12
N VAL A 65 9.57 11.54 -4.93
CA VAL A 65 8.41 12.42 -4.76
C VAL A 65 7.11 11.66 -5.04
N ALA A 66 7.09 10.86 -6.12
CA ALA A 66 5.96 10.01 -6.45
C ALA A 66 5.65 9.00 -5.34
N ASN A 67 6.68 8.45 -4.69
CA ASN A 67 6.49 7.51 -3.58
C ASN A 67 5.86 8.19 -2.34
N ILE A 68 6.39 9.35 -1.92
CA ILE A 68 5.85 10.10 -0.77
C ILE A 68 4.41 10.53 -1.03
N GLU A 69 4.14 11.06 -2.23
CA GLU A 69 2.80 11.47 -2.64
C GLU A 69 1.85 10.27 -2.72
N GLY A 70 2.32 9.13 -3.25
CA GLY A 70 1.55 7.89 -3.28
C GLY A 70 1.19 7.39 -1.89
N MET A 71 2.11 7.46 -0.94
CA MET A 71 1.84 7.09 0.46
C MET A 71 0.80 8.03 1.09
N ARG A 72 0.91 9.35 0.86
CA ARG A 72 -0.07 10.33 1.33
C ARG A 72 -1.47 10.05 0.77
N ARG A 73 -1.57 9.85 -0.55
CA ARG A 73 -2.85 9.52 -1.21
C ARG A 73 -3.42 8.20 -0.71
N ALA A 74 -2.56 7.20 -0.47
CA ALA A 74 -2.99 5.89 0.02
C ALA A 74 -3.56 5.98 1.44
N VAL A 75 -2.90 6.70 2.34
CA VAL A 75 -3.40 6.91 3.71
C VAL A 75 -4.65 7.78 3.72
N ALA A 76 -4.70 8.84 2.91
CA ALA A 76 -5.86 9.73 2.83
C ALA A 76 -7.13 9.03 2.28
N GLY A 77 -6.97 7.98 1.47
CA GLY A 77 -8.07 7.19 0.94
C GLY A 77 -8.58 6.09 1.87
N LEU A 78 -7.98 5.90 3.05
CA LEU A 78 -8.47 4.92 4.02
C LEU A 78 -9.82 5.37 4.60
N SER A 79 -10.83 4.50 4.53
CA SER A 79 -12.14 4.73 5.15
C SER A 79 -12.09 4.77 6.68
N VAL A 80 -11.06 4.18 7.27
CA VAL A 80 -10.78 4.22 8.71
C VAL A 80 -9.54 5.08 8.92
N ARG A 81 -9.67 6.13 9.74
CA ARG A 81 -8.52 6.96 10.11
C ARG A 81 -7.67 6.19 11.14
N PRO A 82 -6.40 5.87 10.85
CA PRO A 82 -5.53 5.27 11.85
C PRO A 82 -5.38 6.26 13.02
N GLY A 83 -5.81 5.87 14.21
CA GLY A 83 -5.66 6.68 15.43
C GLY A 83 -6.95 7.15 16.12
N MET A 84 -8.14 6.66 15.76
CA MET A 84 -9.35 6.86 16.57
C MET A 84 -10.05 5.52 16.83
N CYS A 85 -10.07 5.19 18.14
CA CYS A 85 -10.64 4.05 18.88
C CYS A 85 -10.02 2.66 18.67
#